data_AF-A0A947THN0-F1
#
_entry.id   AF-A0A947THN0-F1
#
_cell.length_a   1.000
_cell.length_b   1.000
_cell.length_c   1.000
_cell.angle_alpha   90.00
_cell.angle_beta   90.00
_cell.angle_gamma   90.00
#
_symmetry.space_group_name_H-M   'P 1'
#
loop_
_entity.id
_entity.type
_entity.pdbx_description
1 polymer ?
#
loop_
_entity_poly.entity_id
_entity_poly.type
_entity_poly.pdbx_seq_one_letter_code
_entity_poly.pdbx_strand_id
1 'polypeptide(L)'
;MKWDFRNNLSVHRRAFTLIEVSVALVILGMIAATVLVVVNRAMDTVVAWQTKMEAFEIARENMEKVLAQKSVTDLVEYGISEKNPDINWETTVESFYEPVSNRMWIRAVCSAGYIDDSGQEQKIEFTHWITGPNKKQVEQILQQRLREEEYFQELAESSDEQTEDTQQPDEQLSDEQQTEQDQQAEQDYEAETWKSIEKIIGPPPEGYEHWGQAPEKEFWEAVGRALSRK
;
A
#
# COMPACT_ATOMS: atom_id res chain seq x y z
N MET A 1 43.96 31.15 -54.32
CA MET A 1 44.58 31.15 -52.98
C MET A 1 45.19 29.78 -52.74
N LYS A 2 46.52 29.69 -52.72
CA LYS A 2 47.29 28.45 -52.55
C LYS A 2 47.67 28.37 -51.06
N TRP A 3 47.14 27.38 -50.35
CA TRP A 3 47.48 27.16 -48.94
C TRP A 3 48.70 26.24 -48.87
N ASP A 4 49.86 26.81 -48.57
CA ASP A 4 51.09 26.06 -48.33
C ASP A 4 51.07 25.47 -46.91
N PHE A 5 50.68 24.20 -46.79
CA PHE A 5 50.89 23.39 -45.59
C PHE A 5 52.34 22.86 -45.59
N ARG A 6 53.30 23.74 -45.29
CA ARG A 6 54.68 23.35 -44.96
C ARG A 6 54.97 23.65 -43.50
N ASN A 7 54.32 22.90 -42.60
CA ASN A 7 54.78 22.80 -41.23
C ASN A 7 55.83 21.69 -41.14
N ASN A 8 57.07 22.17 -41.08
CA ASN A 8 58.30 21.44 -40.89
C ASN A 8 58.29 20.79 -39.49
N LEU A 9 57.67 19.62 -39.35
CA LEU A 9 57.86 18.77 -38.17
C LEU A 9 59.27 18.17 -38.24
N SER A 10 60.24 18.96 -37.80
CA SER A 10 61.55 18.44 -37.42
C SER A 10 61.35 17.48 -36.24
N VAL A 11 61.13 16.21 -36.56
CA VAL A 11 61.10 15.13 -35.57
C VAL A 11 62.52 14.98 -35.04
N HIS A 12 62.87 15.80 -34.06
CA HIS A 12 63.98 15.54 -33.17
C HIS A 12 63.68 14.22 -32.47
N ARG A 13 64.44 13.17 -32.76
CA ARG A 13 64.44 11.95 -31.96
C ARG A 13 65.10 12.27 -30.61
N ARG A 14 64.35 12.92 -29.72
CA ARG A 14 64.65 12.92 -28.29
C ARG A 14 64.10 11.59 -27.76
N ALA A 15 64.99 10.68 -27.39
CA ALA A 15 64.58 9.49 -26.65
C ALA A 15 64.00 9.96 -25.30
N PHE A 16 62.86 9.41 -24.92
CA PHE A 16 62.25 9.68 -23.62
C PHE A 16 63.21 9.30 -22.50
N THR A 17 63.35 10.17 -21.52
CA THR A 17 64.18 9.87 -20.34
C THR A 17 63.44 8.86 -19.45
N LEU A 18 64.18 7.99 -18.76
CA LEU A 18 63.59 6.96 -17.90
C LEU A 18 62.67 7.57 -16.83
N ILE A 19 63.03 8.76 -16.33
CA ILE A 19 62.22 9.50 -15.35
C ILE A 19 60.89 9.98 -15.93
N GLU A 20 60.87 10.43 -17.19
CA GLU A 20 59.65 10.88 -17.87
C GLU A 20 58.67 9.72 -18.10
N VAL A 21 59.19 8.55 -18.51
CA VAL A 21 58.38 7.32 -18.64
C VAL A 21 57.82 6.89 -17.27
N SER A 22 58.63 6.99 -16.21
CA SER A 22 58.17 6.64 -14.86
C SER A 22 57.03 7.55 -14.37
N VAL A 23 57.13 8.86 -14.62
CA VAL A 23 56.08 9.83 -14.26
C VAL A 23 54.82 9.60 -15.08
N ALA A 24 54.96 9.33 -16.38
CA ALA A 24 53.82 9.00 -17.24
C ALA A 24 53.07 7.74 -16.78
N LEU A 25 53.80 6.70 -16.35
CA LEU A 25 53.19 5.49 -15.80
C LEU A 25 52.47 5.74 -14.48
N VAL A 26 53.01 6.59 -13.60
CA VAL A 26 52.36 6.96 -12.34
C VAL A 26 51.06 7.73 -12.60
N ILE A 27 51.07 8.69 -13.53
CA ILE A 27 49.85 9.44 -13.90
C ILE A 27 48.83 8.51 -14.55
N LEU A 28 49.25 7.62 -15.46
CA LEU A 28 48.37 6.62 -16.07
C LEU A 28 47.75 5.70 -15.00
N GLY A 29 48.55 5.26 -14.02
CA GLY A 29 48.08 4.45 -12.90
C GLY A 29 47.03 5.17 -12.06
N MET A 30 47.24 6.45 -11.76
CA MET A 30 46.24 7.27 -11.06
C MET A 30 44.95 7.40 -11.86
N ILE A 31 45.03 7.70 -13.16
CA ILE A 31 43.85 7.79 -14.02
C ILE A 31 43.13 6.45 -14.09
N ALA A 32 43.85 5.34 -14.31
CA ALA A 32 43.27 4.01 -14.35
C ALA A 32 42.55 3.64 -13.04
N ALA A 33 43.14 3.98 -11.88
CA ALA A 33 42.52 3.79 -10.59
C ALA A 33 41.23 4.61 -10.45
N THR A 34 41.23 5.88 -10.88
CA THR A 34 40.00 6.71 -10.83
C THR A 34 38.88 6.14 -11.71
N VAL A 35 39.19 5.65 -12.91
CA VAL A 35 38.20 5.04 -13.79
C VAL A 35 37.63 3.76 -13.17
N LEU A 36 38.48 2.92 -12.58
CA LEU A 36 38.03 1.69 -11.93
C LEU A 36 37.06 1.96 -10.78
N VAL A 37 37.32 3.00 -9.97
CA VAL A 37 36.40 3.41 -8.89
C VAL A 37 35.05 3.87 -9.44
N VAL A 38 35.03 4.61 -10.54
CA VAL A 38 33.78 5.04 -11.18
C VAL A 38 33.01 3.84 -11.73
N VAL A 39 33.69 2.86 -12.33
CA VAL A 39 33.06 1.63 -12.85
C VAL A 39 32.45 0.81 -11.71
N ASN A 40 33.17 0.62 -10.60
CA ASN A 40 32.64 -0.11 -9.44
C ASN A 40 31.36 0.56 -8.91
N ARG A 41 31.39 1.89 -8.72
CA ARG A 41 30.19 2.63 -8.29
C ARG A 41 29.03 2.51 -9.27
N ALA A 42 29.32 2.52 -10.57
CA ALA A 42 28.30 2.33 -11.59
C ALA A 42 27.70 0.91 -11.53
N MET A 43 28.52 -0.12 -11.34
CA MET A 43 28.05 -1.50 -11.18
C MET A 43 27.14 -1.65 -9.96
N ASP A 44 27.53 -1.11 -8.80
CA ASP A 44 26.70 -1.14 -7.59
C ASP A 44 25.33 -0.50 -7.85
N THR A 45 25.29 0.67 -8.50
CA THR A 45 24.01 1.31 -8.84
C THR A 45 23.15 0.53 -9.83
N VAL A 46 23.77 -0.24 -10.73
CA VAL A 46 23.03 -1.08 -11.69
C VAL A 46 22.41 -2.28 -11.00
N VAL A 47 23.11 -2.88 -10.03
CA VAL A 47 22.58 -3.99 -9.22
C VAL A 47 21.41 -3.50 -8.37
N ALA A 48 21.55 -2.37 -7.67
CA ALA A 48 20.46 -1.75 -6.91
C ALA A 48 19.21 -1.50 -7.78
N TRP A 49 19.43 -1.02 -9.01
CA TRP A 49 18.37 -0.75 -9.95
C TRP A 49 17.63 -2.02 -10.40
N GLN A 50 18.32 -3.14 -10.50
CA GLN A 50 17.74 -4.40 -10.96
C GLN A 50 16.64 -4.89 -10.01
N THR A 51 16.91 -4.93 -8.70
CA THR A 51 15.93 -5.36 -7.69
C THR A 51 14.71 -4.44 -7.68
N LYS A 52 14.95 -3.13 -7.77
CA LYS A 52 13.88 -2.13 -7.86
C LYS A 52 13.02 -2.34 -9.10
N MET A 53 13.64 -2.60 -10.25
CA MET A 53 12.93 -2.82 -11.50
C MET A 53 12.07 -4.09 -11.44
N GLU A 54 12.58 -5.14 -10.81
CA GLU A 54 11.84 -6.38 -10.61
C GLU A 54 10.61 -6.17 -9.72
N ALA A 55 10.76 -5.49 -8.58
CA ALA A 55 9.64 -5.12 -7.72
C ALA A 55 8.60 -4.26 -8.46
N PHE A 56 9.05 -3.30 -9.28
CA PHE A 56 8.18 -2.49 -10.14
C PHE A 56 7.43 -3.34 -11.16
N GLU A 57 8.10 -4.29 -11.83
CA GLU A 57 7.49 -5.19 -12.81
C GLU A 57 6.39 -6.04 -12.17
N ILE A 58 6.64 -6.59 -10.98
CA ILE A 58 5.65 -7.38 -10.23
C ILE A 58 4.43 -6.53 -9.88
N ALA A 59 4.64 -5.35 -9.31
CA ALA A 59 3.55 -4.45 -8.95
C ALA A 59 2.75 -4.02 -10.21
N ARG A 60 3.43 -3.79 -11.33
CA ARG A 60 2.80 -3.49 -12.64
C ARG A 60 2.00 -4.68 -13.17
N GLU A 61 2.56 -5.88 -13.17
CA GLU A 61 1.89 -7.09 -13.64
C GLU A 61 0.63 -7.38 -12.81
N ASN A 62 0.70 -7.21 -11.50
CA ASN A 62 -0.46 -7.35 -10.63
C ASN A 62 -1.53 -6.30 -10.93
N MET A 63 -1.13 -5.04 -11.13
CA MET A 63 -2.06 -4.00 -11.55
C MET A 63 -2.70 -4.33 -12.91
N GLU A 64 -1.92 -4.84 -13.87
CA GLU A 64 -2.44 -5.26 -15.17
C GLU A 64 -3.43 -6.42 -15.06
N LYS A 65 -3.19 -7.39 -14.17
CA LYS A 65 -4.14 -8.46 -13.88
C LYS A 65 -5.45 -7.90 -13.35
N VAL A 66 -5.41 -7.00 -12.37
CA VAL A 66 -6.61 -6.38 -11.80
C VAL A 66 -7.38 -5.60 -12.87
N LEU A 67 -6.69 -4.79 -13.68
CA LEU A 67 -7.33 -3.99 -14.73
C LEU A 67 -7.82 -4.80 -15.93
N ALA A 68 -7.26 -5.99 -16.17
CA ALA A 68 -7.71 -6.90 -17.22
C ALA A 68 -8.94 -7.73 -16.82
N GLN A 69 -9.29 -7.79 -15.53
CA GLN A 69 -10.49 -8.49 -15.07
C GLN A 69 -11.76 -7.78 -15.54
N LYS A 70 -12.77 -8.57 -15.91
CA LYS A 70 -14.07 -8.04 -16.37
C LYS A 70 -14.92 -7.47 -15.25
N SER A 71 -14.68 -7.91 -14.02
CA SER A 71 -15.36 -7.49 -12.80
C SER A 71 -14.35 -7.57 -11.67
N VAL A 72 -14.36 -6.57 -10.80
CA VAL A 72 -13.47 -6.52 -9.64
C VAL A 72 -14.34 -6.50 -8.38
N THR A 73 -13.97 -7.30 -7.40
CA THR A 73 -14.58 -7.35 -6.07
C THR A 73 -13.55 -6.91 -5.04
N ASP A 74 -14.00 -6.61 -3.82
CA ASP A 74 -13.08 -6.37 -2.71
C ASP A 74 -12.22 -7.63 -2.52
N LEU A 75 -10.91 -7.47 -2.55
CA LEU A 75 -9.94 -8.55 -2.62
C LEU A 75 -8.63 -8.08 -2.01
N VAL A 76 -8.01 -8.94 -1.20
CA VAL A 76 -6.64 -8.76 -0.75
C VAL A 76 -5.84 -10.01 -1.07
N GLU A 77 -4.85 -9.88 -1.95
CA GLU A 77 -3.95 -10.95 -2.35
C GLU A 77 -2.52 -10.63 -1.92
N TYR A 78 -1.84 -11.63 -1.39
CA TYR A 78 -0.43 -11.54 -1.01
C TYR A 78 0.36 -12.63 -1.69
N GLY A 79 1.63 -12.36 -1.95
CA GLY A 79 2.54 -13.38 -2.41
C GLY A 79 4.00 -12.97 -2.34
N ILE A 80 4.83 -13.90 -2.77
CA ILE A 80 6.28 -13.74 -2.87
C ILE A 80 6.64 -13.93 -4.34
N SER A 81 7.64 -13.19 -4.83
CA SER A 81 8.11 -13.38 -6.20
C SER A 81 8.79 -14.74 -6.36
N GLU A 82 8.43 -15.47 -7.41
CA GLU A 82 9.07 -16.75 -7.76
C GLU A 82 10.53 -16.57 -8.21
N LYS A 83 10.84 -15.40 -8.79
CA LYS A 83 12.19 -15.08 -9.29
C LYS A 83 13.10 -14.59 -8.17
N ASN A 84 12.54 -13.87 -7.20
CA ASN A 84 13.28 -13.26 -6.12
C ASN A 84 12.52 -13.38 -4.79
N PRO A 85 12.89 -14.34 -3.92
CA PRO A 85 12.16 -14.58 -2.67
C PRO A 85 12.24 -13.42 -1.68
N ASP A 86 13.16 -12.47 -1.88
CA ASP A 86 13.29 -11.27 -1.04
C ASP A 86 12.28 -10.18 -1.41
N ILE A 87 11.48 -10.39 -2.48
CA ILE A 87 10.43 -9.47 -2.91
C ILE A 87 9.06 -10.02 -2.48
N ASN A 88 8.41 -9.28 -1.59
CA ASN A 88 7.01 -9.51 -1.23
C ASN A 88 6.10 -8.62 -2.07
N TRP A 89 4.87 -9.04 -2.31
CA TRP A 89 3.88 -8.23 -3.00
C TRP A 89 2.50 -8.38 -2.39
N GLU A 90 1.71 -7.34 -2.53
CA GLU A 90 0.36 -7.20 -1.99
C GLU A 90 -0.50 -6.48 -3.03
N THR A 91 -1.68 -7.04 -3.31
CA THR A 91 -2.69 -6.45 -4.18
C THR A 91 -3.98 -6.30 -3.42
N THR A 92 -4.40 -5.06 -3.22
CA THR A 92 -5.59 -4.70 -2.45
C THR A 92 -6.57 -3.96 -3.35
N VAL A 93 -7.77 -4.50 -3.51
CA VAL A 93 -8.89 -3.80 -4.12
C VAL A 93 -9.90 -3.50 -3.02
N GLU A 94 -10.23 -2.22 -2.88
CA GLU A 94 -11.17 -1.77 -1.88
C GLU A 94 -12.16 -0.75 -2.44
N SER A 95 -13.39 -0.85 -1.94
CA SER A 95 -14.42 0.15 -2.10
C SER A 95 -14.33 1.19 -0.99
N PHE A 96 -14.33 2.47 -1.34
CA PHE A 96 -14.26 3.56 -0.37
C PHE A 96 -15.14 4.76 -0.78
N TYR A 97 -15.57 5.56 0.18
CA TYR A 97 -16.36 6.77 -0.07
C TYR A 97 -15.48 8.01 -0.16
N GLU A 98 -15.64 8.78 -1.24
CA GLU A 98 -14.93 10.05 -1.39
C GLU A 98 -15.51 11.10 -0.42
N PRO A 99 -14.69 11.72 0.45
CA PRO A 99 -15.18 12.61 1.52
C PRO A 99 -15.87 13.88 1.00
N VAL A 100 -15.59 14.31 -0.23
CA VAL A 100 -16.15 15.53 -0.82
C VAL A 100 -17.46 15.26 -1.56
N SER A 101 -17.46 14.25 -2.44
CA SER A 101 -18.62 13.97 -3.31
C SER A 101 -19.62 12.98 -2.66
N ASN A 102 -19.20 12.25 -1.62
CA ASN A 102 -19.91 11.13 -1.02
C ASN A 102 -20.29 10.04 -2.03
N ARG A 103 -19.49 9.90 -3.10
CA ARG A 103 -19.63 8.83 -4.08
C ARG A 103 -18.70 7.69 -3.71
N MET A 104 -19.22 6.47 -3.80
CA MET A 104 -18.40 5.26 -3.66
C MET A 104 -17.49 5.15 -4.89
N TRP A 105 -16.23 4.79 -4.66
CA TRP A 105 -15.21 4.54 -5.65
C TRP A 105 -14.53 3.22 -5.35
N ILE A 106 -14.08 2.53 -6.39
CA ILE A 106 -13.23 1.34 -6.24
C ILE A 106 -11.80 1.74 -6.59
N ARG A 107 -10.90 1.49 -5.64
CA ARG A 107 -9.46 1.73 -5.75
C ARG A 107 -8.74 0.39 -5.74
N ALA A 108 -7.77 0.24 -6.63
CA ALA A 108 -6.80 -0.85 -6.58
C ALA A 108 -5.44 -0.29 -6.17
N VAL A 109 -4.82 -0.94 -5.19
CA VAL A 109 -3.49 -0.66 -4.67
C VAL A 109 -2.66 -1.92 -4.89
N CYS A 110 -1.69 -1.87 -5.81
CA CYS A 110 -0.74 -2.96 -6.01
C CYS A 110 0.61 -2.49 -5.49
N SER A 111 1.22 -3.28 -4.62
CA SER A 111 2.48 -2.93 -4.01
C SER A 111 3.46 -4.09 -4.00
N ALA A 112 4.75 -3.75 -4.06
CA ALA A 112 5.84 -4.71 -3.96
C ALA A 112 6.94 -4.12 -3.05
N GLY A 113 7.30 -4.88 -2.02
CA GLY A 113 8.39 -4.56 -1.10
C GLY A 113 9.67 -5.28 -1.49
N TYR A 114 10.80 -4.59 -1.38
CA TYR A 114 12.14 -5.16 -1.60
C TYR A 114 13.13 -4.57 -0.60
N ILE A 115 14.21 -5.31 -0.35
CA ILE A 115 15.31 -4.84 0.50
C ILE A 115 16.36 -4.15 -0.39
N ASP A 116 16.67 -2.90 -0.07
CA ASP A 116 17.71 -2.11 -0.75
C ASP A 116 19.12 -2.52 -0.30
N ASP A 117 20.16 -2.09 -1.02
CA ASP A 117 21.57 -2.35 -0.69
C ASP A 117 21.97 -1.85 0.71
N SER A 118 21.21 -0.89 1.25
CA SER A 118 21.33 -0.36 2.60
C SER A 118 20.68 -1.24 3.69
N GLY A 119 20.03 -2.34 3.30
CA GLY A 119 19.27 -3.23 4.19
C GLY A 119 17.91 -2.64 4.60
N GLN A 120 17.46 -1.56 3.98
CA GLN A 120 16.17 -0.93 4.27
C GLN A 120 15.08 -1.52 3.38
N GLU A 121 13.92 -1.79 3.97
CA GLU A 121 12.73 -2.17 3.22
C GLU A 121 12.17 -0.95 2.47
N GLN A 122 12.02 -1.10 1.16
CA GLN A 122 11.46 -0.11 0.26
C GLN A 122 10.20 -0.70 -0.38
N LYS A 123 9.12 0.06 -0.41
CA LYS A 123 7.83 -0.36 -1.01
C LYS A 123 7.52 0.50 -2.21
N ILE A 124 7.27 -0.14 -3.36
CA ILE A 124 6.73 0.51 -4.56
C ILE A 124 5.23 0.28 -4.56
N GLU A 125 4.46 1.34 -4.71
CA GLU A 125 3.00 1.29 -4.71
C GLU A 125 2.42 1.93 -5.97
N PHE A 126 1.48 1.22 -6.60
CA PHE A 126 0.63 1.73 -7.65
C PHE A 126 -0.80 1.83 -7.15
N THR A 127 -1.34 3.05 -7.20
CA THR A 127 -2.75 3.30 -6.92
C THR A 127 -3.48 3.60 -8.23
N HIS A 128 -4.55 2.87 -8.50
CA HIS A 128 -5.43 3.14 -9.64
C HIS A 128 -6.90 3.26 -9.22
N TRP A 129 -7.57 4.21 -9.88
CA TRP A 129 -8.96 4.56 -9.64
C TRP A 129 -9.81 3.92 -10.73
N ILE A 130 -10.50 2.82 -10.42
CA ILE A 130 -11.12 1.98 -11.46
C ILE A 130 -12.42 2.61 -11.94
N THR A 131 -13.43 2.70 -11.08
CA THR A 131 -14.75 3.27 -11.45
C THR A 131 -15.51 3.79 -10.23
N GLY A 132 -16.50 4.64 -10.49
CA GLY A 132 -17.60 4.91 -9.57
C GLY A 132 -18.71 3.87 -9.78
N PRO A 133 -18.94 2.91 -8.87
CA PRO A 133 -20.01 1.92 -8.97
C PRO A 133 -21.40 2.55 -9.15
N ASN A 134 -22.27 1.85 -9.89
CA ASN A 134 -23.66 2.25 -10.11
C ASN A 134 -24.49 2.09 -8.81
N LYS A 135 -25.59 2.85 -8.64
CA LYS A 135 -26.42 2.85 -7.43
C LYS A 135 -26.83 1.44 -6.96
N LYS A 136 -27.17 0.53 -7.88
CA LYS A 136 -27.51 -0.86 -7.57
C LYS A 136 -26.32 -1.68 -7.06
N GLN A 137 -25.11 -1.41 -7.55
CA GLN A 137 -23.90 -2.08 -7.09
C GLN A 137 -23.48 -1.55 -5.72
N VAL A 138 -23.65 -0.24 -5.49
CA VAL A 138 -23.45 0.37 -4.16
C VAL A 138 -24.38 -0.25 -3.12
N GLU A 139 -25.66 -0.43 -3.46
CA GLU A 139 -26.65 -1.06 -2.58
C GLU A 139 -26.29 -2.52 -2.27
N GLN A 140 -25.80 -3.28 -3.26
CA GLN A 140 -25.33 -4.66 -3.04
C GLN A 140 -24.09 -4.72 -2.14
N ILE A 141 -23.12 -3.82 -2.33
CA ILE A 141 -21.92 -3.74 -1.49
C ILE A 141 -22.31 -3.40 -0.04
N LEU A 142 -23.21 -2.44 0.16
CA LEU A 142 -23.71 -2.07 1.49
C LEU A 142 -24.45 -3.23 2.18
N GLN A 143 -25.36 -3.91 1.45
CA GLN A 143 -26.06 -5.08 2.00
C GLN A 143 -25.11 -6.23 2.34
N GLN A 144 -24.04 -6.41 1.57
CA GLN A 144 -23.04 -7.42 1.88
C GLN A 144 -22.25 -7.07 3.15
N ARG A 145 -21.84 -5.80 3.30
CA ARG A 145 -21.13 -5.31 4.50
C ARG A 145 -21.99 -5.42 5.76
N LEU A 146 -23.25 -4.98 5.69
CA LEU A 146 -24.18 -5.10 6.83
C LEU A 146 -24.39 -6.56 7.24
N ARG A 147 -24.53 -7.47 6.27
CA ARG A 147 -24.63 -8.90 6.57
C ARG A 147 -23.34 -9.45 7.18
N GLU A 148 -22.18 -9.05 6.68
CA GLU A 148 -20.88 -9.45 7.25
C GLU A 148 -20.73 -8.93 8.69
N GLU A 149 -21.16 -7.70 8.98
CA GLU A 149 -21.20 -7.12 10.33
C GLU A 149 -22.18 -7.87 11.25
N GLU A 150 -23.40 -8.16 10.79
CA GLU A 150 -24.38 -8.97 11.54
C GLU A 150 -23.83 -10.36 11.88
N TYR A 151 -23.18 -11.03 10.93
CA TYR A 151 -22.51 -12.31 11.19
C TYR A 151 -21.35 -12.18 12.18
N PHE A 152 -20.57 -11.10 12.10
CA PHE A 152 -19.48 -10.85 13.03
C PHE A 152 -20.00 -10.59 14.45
N GLN A 153 -21.11 -9.88 14.56
CA GLN A 153 -21.79 -9.59 15.82
C GLN A 153 -22.42 -10.84 16.43
N GLU A 154 -23.07 -11.70 15.62
CA GLU A 154 -23.58 -13.00 16.07
C GLU A 154 -22.43 -13.95 16.51
N LEU A 155 -21.28 -13.89 15.83
CA LEU A 155 -20.07 -14.61 16.25
C LEU A 155 -19.52 -14.08 17.58
N ALA A 156 -19.49 -12.76 17.76
CA ALA A 156 -19.07 -12.13 19.01
C ALA A 156 -20.01 -12.52 20.17
N GLU A 157 -21.33 -12.42 19.97
CA GLU A 157 -22.33 -12.81 20.97
C GLU A 157 -22.29 -14.33 21.26
N SER A 158 -22.05 -15.18 20.27
CA SER A 158 -21.93 -16.65 20.48
C SER A 158 -20.60 -17.08 21.10
N SER A 159 -19.53 -16.28 20.96
CA SER A 159 -18.29 -16.48 21.71
C SER A 159 -18.42 -16.08 23.19
N ASP A 160 -19.34 -15.19 23.53
CA ASP A 160 -19.68 -14.90 24.94
C ASP A 160 -20.53 -16.02 25.57
N GLU A 161 -21.31 -16.76 24.78
CA GLU A 161 -22.11 -17.90 25.28
C GLU A 161 -21.32 -19.22 25.42
N GLN A 162 -20.05 -19.29 24.98
CA GLN A 162 -19.17 -20.47 25.14
C GLN A 162 -18.08 -20.26 26.20
N THR A 163 -18.45 -19.75 27.38
CA THR A 163 -17.65 -19.91 28.60
C THR A 163 -18.48 -20.41 29.79
N GLU A 164 -19.36 -21.39 29.55
CA GLU A 164 -19.80 -22.28 30.63
C GLU A 164 -19.46 -23.74 30.29
N ASP A 165 -18.76 -24.39 31.23
CA ASP A 165 -18.35 -25.80 31.27
C ASP A 165 -17.19 -26.25 30.36
N THR A 166 -15.94 -25.98 30.80
CA THR A 166 -14.97 -27.06 31.00
C THR A 166 -14.03 -26.74 32.17
N GLN A 167 -13.99 -27.67 33.12
CA GLN A 167 -13.28 -27.61 34.40
C GLN A 167 -11.75 -27.38 34.25
N GLN A 168 -11.26 -26.42 35.04
CA GLN A 168 -9.88 -26.17 35.51
C GLN A 168 -9.16 -27.45 36.03
N PRO A 169 -7.81 -27.49 36.14
CA PRO A 169 -6.97 -26.53 36.92
C PRO A 169 -5.60 -26.19 36.27
N ASP A 170 -4.82 -25.18 36.61
CA ASP A 170 -4.72 -24.15 37.66
C ASP A 170 -3.85 -23.04 37.03
N GLU A 171 -4.14 -21.76 37.26
CA GLU A 171 -3.11 -20.76 37.63
C GLU A 171 -3.80 -19.43 37.96
N GLN A 172 -3.58 -18.98 39.21
CA GLN A 172 -4.13 -17.76 39.79
C GLN A 172 -3.44 -16.53 39.21
N LEU A 173 -4.21 -15.54 38.73
CA LEU A 173 -3.84 -14.12 38.80
C LEU A 173 -5.05 -13.19 38.50
N SER A 174 -5.79 -12.88 39.58
CA SER A 174 -6.51 -11.61 39.86
C SER A 174 -7.18 -10.86 38.69
N ASP A 175 -8.41 -11.26 38.37
CA ASP A 175 -9.40 -10.50 37.60
C ASP A 175 -10.27 -9.65 38.52
N GLU A 176 -10.02 -8.34 38.58
CA GLU A 176 -11.02 -7.38 39.11
C GLU A 176 -10.85 -5.96 38.51
N GLN A 177 -10.10 -5.81 37.41
CA GLN A 177 -9.87 -4.50 36.77
C GLN A 177 -10.11 -4.45 35.24
N GLN A 178 -10.33 -5.59 34.57
CA GLN A 178 -10.45 -5.62 33.10
C GLN A 178 -11.88 -5.44 32.58
N THR A 179 -12.91 -5.78 33.35
CA THR A 179 -14.30 -5.77 32.89
C THR A 179 -14.86 -4.36 32.64
N GLU A 180 -14.31 -3.32 33.27
CA GLU A 180 -14.77 -1.94 33.07
C GLU A 180 -14.11 -1.24 31.87
N GLN A 181 -12.91 -1.66 31.45
CA GLN A 181 -12.19 -1.05 30.32
C GLN A 181 -12.72 -1.51 28.96
N ASP A 182 -13.08 -2.79 28.84
CA ASP A 182 -13.55 -3.34 27.57
C ASP A 182 -14.98 -2.87 27.23
N GLN A 183 -15.85 -2.73 28.24
CA GLN A 183 -17.20 -2.15 28.07
C GLN A 183 -17.16 -0.67 27.66
N GLN A 184 -16.11 0.07 28.05
CA GLN A 184 -15.96 1.48 27.69
C GLN A 184 -15.41 1.66 26.27
N ALA A 185 -14.51 0.77 25.84
CA ALA A 185 -13.96 0.77 24.49
C ALA A 185 -15.00 0.43 23.41
N GLU A 186 -15.92 -0.50 23.69
CA GLU A 186 -17.01 -0.86 22.76
C GLU A 186 -18.07 0.24 22.65
N GLN A 187 -18.44 0.88 23.77
CA GLN A 187 -19.35 2.03 23.77
C GLN A 187 -18.76 3.23 23.04
N ASP A 188 -17.45 3.45 23.15
CA ASP A 188 -16.76 4.52 22.42
C ASP A 188 -16.73 4.24 20.91
N TYR A 189 -16.53 2.98 20.49
CA TYR A 189 -16.55 2.59 19.07
C TYR A 189 -17.94 2.70 18.44
N GLU A 190 -19.00 2.23 19.12
CA GLU A 190 -20.38 2.39 18.63
C GLU A 190 -20.81 3.86 18.60
N ALA A 191 -20.40 4.67 19.57
CA ALA A 191 -20.71 6.09 19.57
C ALA A 191 -20.05 6.84 18.39
N GLU A 192 -18.84 6.44 17.99
CA GLU A 192 -18.15 7.02 16.84
C GLU A 192 -18.77 6.63 15.49
N THR A 193 -19.22 5.38 15.35
CA THR A 193 -19.88 4.90 14.13
C THR A 193 -21.24 5.58 13.95
N TRP A 194 -22.05 5.70 15.01
CA TRP A 194 -23.34 6.38 14.93
C TRP A 194 -23.21 7.89 14.70
N LYS A 195 -22.22 8.57 15.29
CA LYS A 195 -21.92 9.97 14.97
C LYS A 195 -21.51 10.16 13.51
N SER A 196 -20.79 9.20 12.96
CA SER A 196 -20.41 9.23 11.54
C SER A 196 -21.64 9.08 10.64
N ILE A 197 -22.61 8.24 11.03
CA ILE A 197 -23.89 8.07 10.35
C ILE A 197 -24.76 9.33 10.48
N GLU A 198 -24.88 9.93 11.67
CA GLU A 198 -25.63 11.18 11.88
C GLU A 198 -25.13 12.34 11.02
N LYS A 199 -23.81 12.41 10.79
CA LYS A 199 -23.21 13.40 9.89
C LYS A 199 -23.65 13.22 8.43
N ILE A 200 -24.07 12.00 8.05
CA ILE A 200 -24.47 11.62 6.69
C ILE A 200 -25.97 11.82 6.48
N ILE A 201 -26.82 11.40 7.43
CA ILE A 201 -28.29 11.38 7.27
C ILE A 201 -29.05 12.39 8.13
N GLY A 202 -28.39 13.05 9.07
CA GLY A 202 -28.99 13.95 10.06
C GLY A 202 -29.27 13.27 11.40
N PRO A 203 -29.71 14.02 12.42
CA PRO A 203 -30.04 13.45 13.73
C PRO A 203 -31.21 12.47 13.62
N PRO A 204 -31.26 11.45 14.50
CA PRO A 204 -32.36 10.49 14.54
C PRO A 204 -33.70 11.16 14.90
N PRO A 205 -34.84 10.48 14.63
CA PRO A 205 -36.17 10.97 14.99
C PRO A 205 -36.32 11.18 16.51
N GLU A 206 -37.21 12.10 16.93
CA GLU A 206 -37.51 12.33 18.35
C GLU A 206 -37.89 11.03 19.06
N GLY A 207 -37.08 10.63 20.05
CA GLY A 207 -37.29 9.41 20.85
C GLY A 207 -36.14 8.39 20.78
N TYR A 208 -35.14 8.61 19.93
CA TYR A 208 -33.99 7.70 19.78
C TYR A 208 -32.67 8.44 20.02
N GLU A 209 -31.74 7.83 20.77
CA GLU A 209 -30.43 8.43 21.07
C GLU A 209 -29.46 8.33 19.88
N HIS A 210 -29.59 7.30 19.06
CA HIS A 210 -28.84 7.10 17.82
C HIS A 210 -29.65 6.26 16.82
N TRP A 211 -29.22 6.25 15.56
CA TRP A 211 -29.94 5.54 14.47
C TRP A 211 -30.06 4.02 14.66
N GLY A 212 -29.21 3.41 15.48
CA GLY A 212 -29.29 1.98 15.81
C GLY A 212 -30.54 1.59 16.60
N GLN A 213 -31.17 2.55 17.27
CA GLN A 213 -32.43 2.30 18.01
C GLN A 213 -33.67 2.61 17.16
N ALA A 214 -33.52 3.30 16.04
CA ALA A 214 -34.64 3.72 15.20
C ALA A 214 -35.21 2.53 14.40
N PRO A 215 -36.52 2.50 14.11
CA PRO A 215 -37.10 1.46 13.26
C PRO A 215 -36.45 1.50 11.87
N GLU A 216 -36.08 0.32 11.37
CA GLU A 216 -35.35 0.16 10.10
C GLU A 216 -36.00 0.92 8.93
N LYS A 217 -37.32 0.95 8.90
CA LYS A 217 -38.11 1.68 7.90
C LYS A 217 -37.84 3.20 7.91
N GLU A 218 -37.71 3.80 9.09
CA GLU A 218 -37.48 5.23 9.25
C GLU A 218 -36.03 5.60 8.94
N PHE A 219 -35.10 4.72 9.33
CA PHE A 219 -33.69 4.81 8.96
C PHE A 219 -33.51 4.83 7.43
N TRP A 220 -34.07 3.83 6.73
CA TRP A 220 -33.94 3.75 5.27
C TRP A 220 -34.67 4.89 4.54
N GLU A 221 -35.77 5.40 5.08
CA GLU A 221 -36.45 6.58 4.53
C GLU A 221 -35.61 7.86 4.71
N ALA A 222 -34.88 8.00 5.83
CA ALA A 222 -33.95 9.09 6.06
C ALA A 222 -32.73 9.00 5.13
N VAL A 223 -32.14 7.82 4.99
CA VAL A 223 -31.06 7.51 4.04
C VAL A 223 -31.51 7.83 2.60
N GLY A 224 -32.69 7.37 2.21
CA GLY A 224 -33.26 7.63 0.88
C GLY A 224 -33.46 9.12 0.60
N ARG A 225 -33.93 9.89 1.60
CA ARG A 225 -34.07 11.36 1.49
C ARG A 225 -32.71 12.06 1.40
N ALA A 226 -31.72 11.63 2.17
CA ALA A 226 -30.37 12.18 2.14
C ALA A 226 -29.69 11.94 0.78
N LEU A 227 -29.88 10.76 0.20
CA LEU A 227 -29.36 10.40 -1.13
C LEU A 227 -30.14 11.06 -2.28
N SER A 228 -31.41 11.42 -2.09
CA SER A 228 -32.23 12.08 -3.12
C SER A 228 -32.06 13.60 -3.19
N ARG A 229 -31.43 14.24 -2.18
CA ARG A 229 -31.17 15.69 -2.17
C ARG A 229 -29.87 16.10 -2.88
N LYS A 230 -29.15 15.16 -3.50
CA LYS A 230 -27.95 15.37 -4.32
C LYS A 230 -28.16 14.86 -5.75
#